data_AF-A0A7F8PXQ7-F1
#
_entry.id   AF-A0A7F8PXQ7-F1
#
_cell.length_a   1.000
_cell.length_b   1.000
_cell.length_c   1.000
_cell.angle_alpha   90.00
_cell.angle_beta   90.00
_cell.angle_gamma   90.00
#
_symmetry.space_group_name_H-M   'P 1'
#
loop_
_entity.id
_entity.type
_entity.pdbx_description
1 polymer ?
#
loop_
_entity_poly.entity_id
_entity_poly.type
_entity_poly.pdbx_seq_one_letter_code
_entity_poly.pdbx_strand_id
1 'polypeptide(L)'
;MNICCSRVGIYSEFPQWGLCTGWAVPFSAGTYGLSNALLETPWRKLCFGKQLFLEAVERSQALPKDVLIAQLLHVLNNDEAQLPDPAIEDQGREYVQPFLSKYAAVCVRCPGYGTRTNTVILVDADGHVTFTERSMLDKDPACWETSTHEFKLQS
;
A
#
# COMPACT_ATOMS: atom_id res chain seq x y z
N MET A 1 -2.79 12.77 -15.56
CA MET A 1 -2.00 11.56 -15.22
C MET A 1 -2.64 11.00 -13.96
N ASN A 2 -3.37 9.89 -14.09
CA ASN A 2 -4.13 9.35 -12.96
C ASN A 2 -3.18 8.55 -12.06
N ILE A 3 -3.33 8.70 -10.74
CA ILE A 3 -2.46 8.06 -9.74
C ILE A 3 -3.11 6.74 -9.33
N CYS A 4 -2.36 5.63 -9.35
CA CYS A 4 -2.76 4.40 -8.69
C CYS A 4 -2.31 4.46 -7.22
N CYS A 5 -3.23 4.36 -6.27
CA CYS A 5 -2.91 4.29 -4.85
C CYS A 5 -3.20 2.87 -4.35
N SER A 6 -2.17 2.05 -4.20
CA SER A 6 -2.22 0.86 -3.34
C SER A 6 -1.75 1.31 -1.97
N ARG A 7 -2.60 1.25 -0.94
CA ARG A 7 -2.21 1.59 0.43
C ARG A 7 -2.37 0.35 1.30
N VAL A 8 -1.25 -0.20 1.77
CA VAL A 8 -1.26 -1.27 2.77
C VAL A 8 -0.81 -0.65 4.08
N GLY A 9 -1.64 -0.77 5.12
CA GLY A 9 -1.36 -0.18 6.43
C GLY A 9 -1.94 -1.02 7.56
N ILE A 10 -1.25 -1.05 8.69
CA ILE A 10 -1.88 -1.43 9.96
C ILE A 10 -2.56 -0.17 10.49
N TYR A 11 -3.83 -0.32 10.84
CA TYR A 11 -4.59 0.72 11.51
C TYR A 11 -4.99 0.17 12.87
N SER A 12 -4.63 0.87 13.94
CA SER A 12 -5.09 0.53 15.29
C SER A 12 -6.58 0.87 15.40
N GLU A 13 -7.01 2.05 14.93
CA GLU A 13 -8.40 2.48 14.85
C GLU A 13 -8.56 3.57 13.76
N PHE A 14 -9.50 3.43 12.82
CA PHE A 14 -9.80 4.46 11.82
C PHE A 14 -11.31 4.48 11.52
N PRO A 15 -12.02 5.60 11.68
CA PRO A 15 -13.39 5.72 11.20
C PRO A 15 -13.38 6.01 9.70
N GLN A 16 -13.98 5.14 8.89
CA GLN A 16 -14.23 5.41 7.47
C GLN A 16 -15.73 5.36 7.14
N TRP A 17 -16.12 6.24 6.22
CA TRP A 17 -17.47 6.41 5.70
C TRP A 17 -17.80 5.32 4.67
N GLY A 18 -18.54 4.29 5.08
CA GLY A 18 -19.12 3.30 4.17
C GLY A 18 -20.38 3.83 3.50
N LEU A 19 -20.40 3.88 2.16
CA LEU A 19 -21.53 4.38 1.35
C LEU A 19 -22.81 3.50 1.39
N CYS A 20 -22.85 2.41 2.15
CA CYS A 20 -23.96 1.46 2.09
C CYS A 20 -24.86 1.39 3.34
N THR A 21 -24.52 2.03 4.46
CA THR A 21 -25.33 1.89 5.71
C THR A 21 -25.53 3.15 6.54
N GLY A 22 -24.94 4.29 6.19
CA GLY A 22 -25.17 5.55 6.90
C GLY A 22 -24.61 5.63 8.33
N TRP A 23 -23.88 4.61 8.80
CA TRP A 23 -23.20 4.59 10.10
C TRP A 23 -21.74 4.16 9.95
N ALA A 24 -20.82 4.91 10.56
CA ALA A 24 -19.42 4.52 10.67
C ALA A 24 -19.31 3.34 11.64
N VAL A 25 -18.82 2.20 11.16
CA VAL A 25 -18.51 1.06 12.02
C VAL A 25 -17.01 1.16 12.37
N PRO A 26 -16.65 1.25 13.66
CA PRO A 26 -15.25 1.24 14.05
C PRO A 26 -14.61 -0.11 13.71
N PHE A 27 -13.41 -0.08 13.14
CA PHE A 27 -12.62 -1.28 12.90
C PHE A 27 -11.96 -1.75 14.19
N SER A 28 -11.88 -3.06 14.36
CA SER A 28 -10.98 -3.67 15.35
C SER A 28 -9.53 -3.42 14.97
N ALA A 29 -8.63 -3.37 15.94
CA ALA A 29 -7.20 -3.35 15.67
C ALA A 29 -6.80 -4.52 14.74
N GLY A 30 -6.02 -4.23 13.69
CA GLY A 30 -5.59 -5.24 12.75
C GLY A 30 -4.89 -4.70 11.50
N THR A 31 -4.56 -5.63 10.60
CA THR A 31 -3.93 -5.32 9.31
C THR A 31 -4.99 -5.25 8.22
N TYR A 32 -5.03 -4.13 7.49
CA TYR A 32 -6.00 -3.91 6.42
C TYR A 32 -5.31 -3.53 5.11
N GLY A 33 -5.81 -4.09 4.02
CA GLY A 33 -5.39 -3.73 2.68
C GLY A 33 -6.40 -2.77 2.07
N LEU A 34 -5.93 -1.64 1.54
CA LEU A 34 -6.76 -0.69 0.82
C LEU A 34 -6.29 -0.57 -0.63
N SER A 35 -7.26 -0.53 -1.53
CA SER A 35 -7.02 -0.28 -2.95
C SER A 35 -8.18 0.52 -3.55
N ASN A 36 -8.18 0.69 -4.87
CA ASN A 36 -9.25 1.38 -5.60
C ASN A 36 -10.53 0.52 -5.74
N ALA A 37 -10.97 -0.08 -4.64
CA ALA A 37 -12.16 -0.92 -4.53
C ALA A 37 -12.72 -0.81 -3.11
N LEU A 38 -13.81 -1.51 -2.83
CA LEU A 38 -14.34 -1.62 -1.47
C LEU A 38 -13.32 -2.32 -0.56
N LEU A 39 -13.35 -2.00 0.73
CA LEU A 39 -12.53 -2.68 1.73
C LEU A 39 -12.77 -4.21 1.66
N GLU A 40 -11.71 -4.98 1.87
CA GLU A 40 -11.70 -6.46 1.74
C GLU A 40 -12.08 -7.01 0.35
N THR A 41 -12.07 -6.18 -0.71
CA THR A 41 -12.12 -6.73 -2.08
C THR A 41 -10.91 -7.66 -2.27
N PRO A 42 -11.12 -8.94 -2.63
CA PRO A 42 -10.09 -9.98 -2.56
C PRO A 42 -9.16 -9.96 -3.78
N TRP A 43 -8.62 -8.79 -4.15
CA TRP A 43 -7.59 -8.69 -5.18
C TRP A 43 -6.37 -9.48 -4.74
N ARG A 44 -5.87 -10.37 -5.60
CA ARG A 44 -4.74 -11.25 -5.24
C ARG A 44 -3.49 -10.45 -4.90
N LYS A 45 -3.25 -9.34 -5.61
CA LYS A 45 -2.16 -8.41 -5.27
C LYS A 45 -2.26 -7.84 -3.86
N LEU A 46 -3.49 -7.64 -3.37
CA LEU A 46 -3.74 -7.06 -2.06
C LEU A 46 -3.51 -8.11 -0.97
N CYS A 47 -4.01 -9.33 -1.18
CA CYS A 47 -3.74 -10.47 -0.30
C CYS A 47 -2.23 -10.76 -0.23
N PHE A 48 -1.55 -10.77 -1.36
CA PHE A 48 -0.10 -10.97 -1.45
C PHE A 48 0.68 -9.86 -0.75
N GLY A 49 0.37 -8.59 -1.04
CA GLY A 49 1.01 -7.46 -0.37
C GLY A 49 0.78 -7.48 1.15
N LYS A 50 -0.42 -7.86 1.60
CA LYS A 50 -0.74 -8.04 3.03
C LYS A 50 0.08 -9.17 3.66
N GLN A 51 0.26 -10.28 2.96
CA GLN A 51 1.12 -11.38 3.43
C GLN A 51 2.58 -10.92 3.59
N LEU A 52 3.17 -10.33 2.55
CA LEU A 52 4.56 -9.83 2.60
C LEU A 52 4.75 -8.78 3.71
N PHE A 53 3.76 -7.92 3.91
CA PHE A 53 3.74 -6.94 4.97
C PHE A 53 3.77 -7.61 6.36
N LEU A 54 2.92 -8.62 6.59
CA LEU A 54 2.89 -9.35 7.86
C LEU A 54 4.22 -10.06 8.14
N GLU A 55 4.82 -10.67 7.12
CA GLU A 55 6.14 -11.30 7.23
C GLU A 55 7.24 -10.28 7.58
N ALA A 56 7.21 -9.08 6.98
CA ALA A 56 8.14 -8.01 7.32
C ALA A 56 7.98 -7.55 8.78
N VAL A 57 6.74 -7.36 9.24
CA VAL A 57 6.44 -6.98 10.62
C VAL A 57 6.88 -8.07 11.61
N GLU A 58 6.59 -9.34 11.33
CA GLU A 58 6.97 -10.46 12.21
C GLU A 58 8.49 -10.55 12.35
N ARG A 59 9.23 -10.45 11.25
CA ARG A 59 10.71 -10.45 11.27
C ARG A 59 11.30 -9.23 11.97
N SER A 60 10.57 -8.12 12.00
CA SER A 60 11.06 -6.85 12.53
C SER A 60 11.12 -6.76 14.04
N GLN A 61 10.46 -7.67 14.78
CA GLN A 61 10.48 -7.66 16.25
C GLN A 61 11.90 -7.71 16.85
N ALA A 62 12.89 -8.17 16.08
CA ALA A 62 14.30 -8.24 16.47
C ALA A 62 15.23 -7.31 15.66
N LEU A 63 14.70 -6.42 14.84
CA LEU A 63 15.48 -5.61 13.89
C LEU A 63 15.40 -4.11 14.20
N PRO A 64 16.43 -3.33 13.82
CA PRO A 64 16.37 -1.87 13.87
C PRO A 64 15.24 -1.31 13.00
N LYS A 65 14.67 -0.18 13.42
CA LYS A 65 13.59 0.55 12.73
C LYS A 65 13.86 0.76 11.23
N ASP A 66 15.09 1.16 10.88
CA ASP A 66 15.46 1.45 9.49
C ASP A 66 15.41 0.20 8.60
N VAL A 67 15.65 -0.98 9.18
CA VAL A 67 15.53 -2.26 8.46
C VAL A 67 14.07 -2.59 8.19
N LEU A 68 13.17 -2.35 9.15
CA LEU A 68 11.74 -2.50 8.94
C LEU A 68 11.25 -1.54 7.85
N ILE A 69 11.65 -0.27 7.89
CA ILE A 69 11.29 0.72 6.86
C ILE A 69 11.74 0.24 5.47
N ALA A 70 12.99 -0.22 5.34
CA ALA A 70 13.52 -0.74 4.09
C ALA A 70 12.74 -1.98 3.59
N GLN A 71 12.37 -2.90 4.48
CA GLN A 71 11.56 -4.07 4.14
C GLN A 71 10.15 -3.66 3.68
N LEU A 72 9.50 -2.73 4.38
CA LEU A 72 8.17 -2.24 4.01
C LEU A 72 8.19 -1.50 2.67
N LEU A 73 9.20 -0.68 2.40
CA LEU A 73 9.40 -0.06 1.09
C LEU A 73 9.64 -1.11 0.00
N HIS A 74 10.35 -2.20 0.30
CA HIS A 74 10.52 -3.32 -0.62
C HIS A 74 9.20 -3.99 -0.96
N VAL A 75 8.33 -4.25 0.04
CA VAL A 75 6.97 -4.77 -0.18
C VAL A 75 6.17 -3.84 -1.09
N LEU A 76 6.17 -2.53 -0.81
CA LEU A 76 5.43 -1.54 -1.60
C LEU A 76 5.97 -1.37 -3.03
N ASN A 77 7.24 -1.74 -3.27
CA ASN A 77 7.88 -1.66 -4.58
C ASN A 77 7.82 -2.98 -5.38
N ASN A 78 7.22 -4.03 -4.83
CA ASN A 78 7.08 -5.33 -5.49
C ASN A 78 6.19 -5.21 -6.75
N ASP A 79 6.73 -5.58 -7.91
CA ASP A 79 6.07 -5.53 -9.22
C ASP A 79 5.68 -6.92 -9.75
N GLU A 80 5.64 -7.93 -8.87
CA GLU A 80 5.24 -9.28 -9.19
C GLU A 80 3.73 -9.37 -9.44
N ALA A 81 3.37 -9.83 -10.64
CA ALA A 81 1.98 -9.97 -11.05
C ALA A 81 1.32 -11.19 -10.38
N GLN A 82 0.31 -10.95 -9.57
CA GLN A 82 -0.45 -11.98 -8.86
C GLN A 82 -1.63 -12.46 -9.72
N LEU A 83 -1.33 -13.29 -10.71
CA LEU A 83 -2.31 -13.81 -11.68
C LEU A 83 -2.67 -15.29 -11.43
N PRO A 84 -3.84 -15.77 -11.91
CA PRO A 84 -4.96 -14.96 -12.41
C PRO A 84 -5.59 -14.11 -11.28
N ASP A 85 -6.21 -12.97 -11.59
CA ASP A 85 -6.93 -12.16 -10.60
C ASP A 85 -8.39 -11.93 -11.04
N PRO A 86 -9.29 -12.90 -10.76
CA PRO A 86 -10.67 -12.84 -11.23
C PRO A 86 -11.42 -11.58 -10.76
N ALA A 87 -11.04 -11.02 -9.61
CA ALA A 87 -11.69 -9.83 -9.06
C ALA A 87 -11.28 -8.54 -9.81
N ILE A 88 -10.03 -8.46 -10.30
CA ILE A 88 -9.60 -7.37 -11.18
C ILE A 88 -10.24 -7.53 -12.57
N GLU A 89 -10.27 -8.77 -13.09
CA GLU A 89 -10.88 -9.08 -14.38
C GLU A 89 -12.39 -8.77 -14.41
N ASP A 90 -13.13 -9.11 -13.35
CA ASP A 90 -14.56 -8.80 -13.24
C ASP A 90 -14.83 -7.29 -13.20
N GLN A 91 -14.00 -6.53 -12.47
CA GLN A 91 -14.13 -5.07 -12.39
C GLN A 91 -13.78 -4.37 -13.71
N GLY A 92 -12.69 -4.77 -14.35
CA GLY A 92 -12.13 -4.09 -15.53
C GLY A 92 -12.61 -4.65 -16.88
N ARG A 93 -13.21 -5.85 -16.88
CA ARG A 93 -13.65 -6.59 -18.07
C ARG A 93 -12.58 -6.58 -19.18
N GLU A 94 -12.97 -6.32 -20.42
CA GLU A 94 -12.08 -6.32 -21.57
C GLU A 94 -11.05 -5.17 -21.54
N TYR A 95 -11.35 -4.07 -20.85
CA TYR A 95 -10.47 -2.90 -20.79
C TYR A 95 -9.18 -3.16 -20.00
N VAL A 96 -9.24 -4.04 -18.99
CA VAL A 96 -8.06 -4.33 -18.16
C VAL A 96 -7.15 -5.38 -18.75
N GLN A 97 -7.63 -6.21 -19.68
CA GLN A 97 -6.88 -7.33 -20.26
C GLN A 97 -5.48 -6.94 -20.79
N PRO A 98 -5.30 -5.82 -21.53
CA PRO A 98 -3.96 -5.42 -22.00
C PRO A 98 -2.97 -5.05 -20.88
N PHE A 99 -3.48 -4.68 -19.70
CA PHE A 99 -2.71 -4.18 -18.57
C PHE A 99 -2.80 -5.09 -17.33
N LEU A 100 -3.47 -6.24 -17.44
CA LEU A 100 -3.84 -7.08 -16.31
C LEU A 100 -2.61 -7.51 -15.50
N SER A 101 -1.54 -7.92 -16.18
CA SER A 101 -0.26 -8.27 -15.54
C SER A 101 0.37 -7.12 -14.77
N LYS A 102 0.14 -5.87 -15.17
CA LYS A 102 0.64 -4.69 -14.46
C LYS A 102 -0.27 -4.26 -13.33
N TYR A 103 -1.59 -4.40 -13.51
CA TYR A 103 -2.59 -4.04 -12.51
C TYR A 103 -2.68 -5.07 -11.38
N ALA A 104 -2.26 -6.32 -11.62
CA ALA A 104 -2.19 -7.39 -10.64
C ALA A 104 -0.89 -7.36 -9.79
N ALA A 105 -0.11 -6.30 -9.82
CA ALA A 105 1.07 -6.12 -8.97
C ALA A 105 0.82 -5.10 -7.85
N VAL A 106 1.57 -5.20 -6.74
CA VAL A 106 1.50 -4.23 -5.63
C VAL A 106 1.94 -2.83 -6.11
N CYS A 107 3.07 -2.78 -6.82
CA CYS A 107 3.61 -1.62 -7.51
C CYS A 107 3.21 -1.64 -8.99
N VAL A 108 2.21 -0.85 -9.36
CA VAL A 108 1.69 -0.82 -10.73
C VAL A 108 2.65 -0.02 -11.61
N ARG A 109 3.13 -0.64 -12.70
CA ARG A 109 4.02 -0.01 -13.67
C ARG A 109 3.46 -0.14 -15.09
N CYS A 110 2.77 0.88 -15.58
CA CYS A 110 2.26 0.96 -16.96
C CYS A 110 2.75 2.23 -17.67
N PRO A 111 2.81 2.24 -19.01
CA PRO A 111 2.94 3.47 -19.77
C PRO A 111 1.80 4.45 -19.42
N GLY A 112 2.14 5.65 -18.95
CA GLY A 112 1.17 6.71 -18.64
C GLY A 112 0.36 6.54 -17.34
N TYR A 113 0.52 5.44 -16.59
CA TYR A 113 -0.18 5.17 -15.33
C TYR A 113 0.63 4.26 -14.40
N GLY A 114 0.68 4.57 -13.11
CA GLY A 114 1.35 3.68 -12.15
C GLY A 114 1.60 4.32 -10.79
N THR A 115 2.32 3.57 -9.95
CA THR A 115 2.76 3.99 -8.62
C THR A 115 3.92 4.98 -8.76
N ARG A 116 3.72 6.21 -8.29
CA ARG A 116 4.76 7.27 -8.26
C ARG A 116 5.46 7.38 -6.90
N THR A 117 4.82 6.88 -5.85
CA THR A 117 5.21 7.14 -4.47
C THR A 117 4.93 5.90 -3.61
N ASN A 118 5.88 5.55 -2.75
CA ASN A 118 5.73 4.56 -1.71
C ASN A 118 6.02 5.23 -0.36
N THR A 119 5.07 5.16 0.56
CA THR A 119 5.19 5.85 1.85
C THR A 119 5.03 4.86 2.99
N VAL A 120 5.95 4.90 3.95
CA VAL A 120 5.90 4.17 5.22
C VAL A 120 5.76 5.20 6.33
N ILE A 121 4.76 5.02 7.19
CA ILE A 121 4.53 5.85 8.36
C ILE A 121 4.54 4.94 9.56
N LEU A 122 5.51 5.12 10.45
CA LEU A 122 5.56 4.44 11.74
C LEU A 122 5.17 5.45 12.82
N VAL A 123 4.28 5.05 13.72
CA VAL A 123 3.86 5.85 14.87
C VAL A 123 4.06 5.00 16.12
N ASP A 124 4.86 5.47 17.06
CA ASP A 124 5.08 4.79 18.33
C ASP A 124 4.03 5.19 19.40
N ALA A 125 4.09 4.52 20.56
CA ALA A 125 3.18 4.77 21.67
C ALA A 125 3.33 6.18 22.31
N ASP A 126 4.48 6.83 22.10
CA ASP A 126 4.76 8.19 22.58
C ASP A 126 4.35 9.27 21.57
N GLY A 127 3.78 8.86 20.43
CA GLY A 127 3.34 9.74 19.36
C GLY A 127 4.47 10.27 18.47
N HIS A 128 5.66 9.65 18.49
CA HIS A 128 6.70 9.96 17.52
C HIS A 128 6.38 9.28 16.19
N VAL A 129 6.47 10.07 15.12
CA VAL A 129 6.21 9.66 13.76
C VAL A 129 7.53 9.59 13.01
N THR A 130 7.79 8.47 12.36
CA THR A 130 8.80 8.35 11.30
C THR A 130 8.08 8.21 9.98
N PHE A 131 8.14 9.26 9.16
CA PHE A 131 7.59 9.32 7.82
C PHE A 131 8.71 9.12 6.82
N THR A 132 8.71 8.00 6.10
CA THR A 132 9.65 7.73 5.01
C THR A 132 8.90 7.61 3.71
N GLU A 133 9.30 8.39 2.72
CA GLU A 133 8.70 8.37 1.40
C GLU A 133 9.75 8.16 0.33
N ARG A 134 9.46 7.23 -0.59
CA ARG A 134 10.21 7.01 -1.81
C ARG A 134 9.36 7.47 -3.00
N SER A 135 9.79 8.53 -3.68
CA SER A 135 9.02 9.22 -4.72
C SER A 135 9.80 9.35 -6.03
N MET A 136 9.10 9.24 -7.16
CA MET A 136 9.67 9.53 -8.48
C MET A 136 9.93 11.04 -8.64
N LEU A 137 11.15 11.39 -9.02
CA LEU A 137 11.57 12.78 -9.22
C LEU A 137 10.89 13.45 -10.43
N ASP A 138 10.62 12.69 -11.47
CA ASP A 138 9.95 13.17 -12.68
C ASP A 138 9.08 12.04 -13.29
N LYS A 139 8.89 12.04 -14.61
CA LYS A 139 8.25 10.99 -15.40
C LYS A 139 9.18 9.80 -15.67
N ASP A 140 10.49 9.97 -15.45
CA ASP A 140 11.46 8.89 -15.61
C ASP A 140 11.35 7.88 -14.44
N PRO A 141 10.95 6.62 -14.70
CA PRO A 141 10.82 5.58 -13.68
C PRO A 141 12.17 5.10 -13.12
N ALA A 142 13.31 5.57 -13.62
CA ALA A 142 14.63 5.29 -13.06
C ALA A 142 15.03 6.25 -11.93
N CYS A 143 14.46 7.46 -11.89
CA CYS A 143 14.87 8.52 -10.99
C CYS A 143 13.96 8.59 -9.76
N TRP A 144 14.48 8.14 -8.61
CA TRP A 144 13.77 8.14 -7.33
C TRP A 144 14.58 8.84 -6.27
N GLU A 145 13.89 9.56 -5.39
CA GLU A 145 14.43 10.02 -4.12
C GLU A 145 13.78 9.28 -2.96
N THR A 146 14.47 9.22 -1.83
CA THR A 146 13.90 8.74 -0.57
C THR A 146 14.20 9.77 0.51
N SER A 147 13.16 10.28 1.15
CA SER A 147 13.25 11.24 2.25
C SER A 147 12.65 10.63 3.51
N THR A 148 13.23 10.98 4.66
CA THR A 148 12.71 10.60 5.98
C THR A 148 12.55 11.85 6.82
N HIS A 149 11.38 11.99 7.43
CA HIS A 149 11.04 13.06 8.35
C HIS A 149 10.59 12.46 9.68
N GLU A 150 11.09 13.01 10.77
CA GLU A 150 10.70 12.62 12.13
C GLU A 150 10.08 13.81 12.86
N PHE A 151 8.92 13.58 13.46
CA PHE A 151 8.18 14.61 14.20
C PHE A 151 7.30 13.99 15.27
N LYS A 152 6.78 14.81 16.18
CA LYS A 152 5.86 14.36 17.24
C LYS A 152 4.45 14.87 16.97
N LEU A 153 3.44 14.02 17.13
CA LEU A 153 2.04 14.43 17.03
C LEU A 153 1.73 15.42 18.17
N GLN A 154 1.05 16.51 17.83
CA GLN A 154 0.53 17.45 18.82
C GLN A 154 -0.81 16.92 19.34
N SER A 155 -0.91 16.79 20.67
CA SER A 155 -2.14 16.43 21.39
C SER A 155 -3.10 17.61 21.51
#